data_AF-A0A0C2W764-F1
#
_entry.id   AF-A0A0C2W764-F1
#
_cell.length_a   1.000
_cell.length_b   1.000
_cell.length_c   1.000
_cell.angle_alpha   90.00
_cell.angle_beta   90.00
_cell.angle_gamma   90.00
#
_symmetry.space_group_name_H-M   'P 1'
#
loop_
_entity.id
_entity.type
_entity.pdbx_description
1 polymer ?
#
loop_
_entity_poly.entity_id
_entity_poly.type
_entity_poly.pdbx_seq_one_letter_code
_entity_poly.pdbx_strand_id
1 'polypeptide(L)' 'MRVCQACRRRYKRGIQLQNKLICSWCEQSLIKMETDDHAYDRWVYILRRDTQA' A
#
# COMPACT_ATOMS: atom_id res chain seq x y z
N MET A 1 16.81 2.83 -5.38
CA MET A 1 15.50 3.51 -5.49
C MET A 1 14.40 2.47 -5.33
N ARG A 2 13.36 2.74 -4.56
CA ARG A 2 12.28 1.77 -4.26
C ARG A 2 11.04 2.09 -5.11
N VAL A 3 10.27 1.06 -5.45
CA VAL A 3 9.04 1.18 -6.25
C VAL A 3 7.85 0.81 -5.38
N CYS A 4 6.82 1.64 -5.39
CA CYS A 4 5.62 1.42 -4.60
C CYS A 4 4.82 0.26 -5.21
N GLN A 5 4.46 -0.74 -4.42
CA GLN A 5 3.63 -1.85 -4.88
C GLN A 5 2.19 -1.41 -5.20
N ALA A 6 1.68 -0.39 -4.52
CA ALA A 6 0.32 0.11 -4.74
C ALA A 6 0.18 0.97 -6.01
N CYS A 7 1.11 1.88 -6.26
CA CYS A 7 1.02 2.84 -7.37
C CYS A 7 2.11 2.70 -8.44
N ARG A 8 3.03 1.73 -8.29
CA ARG A 8 4.21 1.49 -9.16
C ARG A 8 5.11 2.72 -9.40
N ARG A 9 4.94 3.80 -8.63
CA ARG A 9 5.80 4.98 -8.69
C ARG A 9 7.12 4.74 -7.96
N ARG A 10 8.19 5.31 -8.50
CA ARG A 10 9.50 5.38 -7.84
C ARG A 10 9.43 6.40 -6.72
N TYR A 11 9.98 6.06 -5.55
CA TYR A 11 9.98 6.95 -4.41
C TYR A 11 11.30 6.86 -3.62
N LYS A 12 11.66 7.94 -2.92
CA LYS A 12 12.82 8.01 -2.03
C LYS A 12 12.47 7.71 -0.57
N ARG A 13 11.28 8.10 -0.11
CA ARG A 13 10.78 7.88 1.26
C ARG A 13 9.39 7.24 1.23
N GLY A 14 9.21 6.27 2.11
CA GLY A 14 7.99 5.49 2.26
C GLY A 14 8.18 4.42 3.31
N ILE A 15 7.13 3.68 3.60
CA ILE A 15 7.14 2.64 4.63
C ILE A 15 7.18 1.25 3.99
N GLN A 16 7.63 0.28 4.77
CA GLN A 16 7.44 -1.12 4.45
C GLN A 16 6.30 -1.63 5.31
N LEU A 17 5.17 -1.97 4.69
CA LEU A 17 4.03 -2.55 5.39
C LEU A 17 4.07 -4.06 5.16
N GLN A 18 4.28 -4.83 6.24
CA GLN A 18 4.61 -6.26 6.17
C GLN A 18 5.84 -6.50 5.28
N ASN A 19 5.64 -6.92 4.04
CA ASN A 19 6.68 -7.16 3.04
C ASN A 19 6.57 -6.24 1.81
N LYS A 20 5.60 -5.30 1.80
CA LYS A 20 5.32 -4.43 0.65
C LYS A 20 5.87 -3.04 0.85
N LEU A 21 6.57 -2.59 -0.17
CA LEU A 21 7.10 -1.24 -0.28
C LEU A 21 5.98 -0.28 -0.69
N ILE A 22 5.58 0.60 0.22
CA ILE A 22 4.52 1.59 0.01
C ILE A 22 5.15 2.99 0.07
N CYS A 23 4.82 3.86 -0.88
CA CYS A 23 5.25 5.26 -0.83
C CYS A 23 4.43 6.05 0.20
N SER A 24 4.99 7.14 0.74
CA SER A 24 4.30 7.99 1.72
C SER A 24 2.92 8.51 1.27
N TRP A 25 2.73 8.70 -0.04
CA TRP A 25 1.43 9.13 -0.58
C TRP A 25 0.36 8.04 -0.48
N CYS A 26 0.72 6.79 -0.80
CA CYS A 26 -0.17 5.66 -0.68
C CYS A 26 -0.42 5.29 0.79
N GLU A 27 0.57 5.50 1.67
CA GLU A 27 0.42 5.34 3.11
C GLU A 27 -0.56 6.36 3.70
N GLN A 28 -0.45 7.65 3.35
CA GLN A 28 -1.45 8.64 3.74
C GLN A 28 -2.83 8.33 3.20
N SER A 29 -2.92 7.78 1.99
CA SER A 29 -4.20 7.34 1.42
C SER A 29 -4.78 6.17 2.21
N LEU A 30 -3.95 5.22 2.66
CA LEU A 30 -4.36 4.09 3.49
C LEU A 30 -4.86 4.55 4.86
N ILE A 31 -4.17 5.48 5.52
CA ILE A 31 -4.55 5.99 6.85
C ILE A 31 -5.83 6.83 6.79
N LYS A 32 -6.02 7.57 5.68
CA LYS A 32 -7.23 8.38 5.46
C LYS A 32 -8.43 7.57 4.95
N MET A 33 -8.30 6.27 4.70
CA MET A 33 -9.43 5.47 4.24
C MET A 33 -10.42 5.22 5.36
N GLU A 34 -11.66 5.60 5.11
CA GLU A 34 -12.81 5.16 5.87
C GLU A 34 -13.19 3.73 5.43
N THR A 35 -13.68 2.93 6.36
CA THR A 35 -13.91 1.49 6.21
C THR A 35 -15.03 1.15 5.21
N ASP A 36 -15.78 2.16 4.78
CA ASP A 36 -16.92 2.05 3.87
C ASP A 36 -16.54 2.19 2.39
N ASP A 37 -15.28 2.52 2.11
CA ASP A 37 -14.84 2.84 0.76
C ASP A 37 -14.41 1.58 -0.02
N HIS A 38 -14.86 1.42 -1.27
CA HIS A 38 -14.43 0.33 -2.18
C HIS A 38 -12.91 0.26 -2.36
N ALA A 39 -12.19 1.34 -2.05
CA ALA A 39 -10.73 1.36 -2.00
C ALA A 39 -10.13 0.47 -0.90
N TYR A 40 -10.85 0.23 0.20
CA TYR A 40 -10.44 -0.65 1.29
C TYR A 40 -10.25 -2.09 0.80
N ASP A 41 -11.20 -2.61 0.03
CA ASP A 41 -11.15 -3.98 -0.53
C ASP A 41 -9.94 -4.16 -1.47
N ARG A 42 -9.63 -3.12 -2.26
CA ARG A 42 -8.43 -3.08 -3.12
C ARG A 42 -7.15 -3.12 -2.28
N TRP A 43 -7.09 -2.40 -1.17
CA TRP A 43 -5.93 -2.43 -0.27
C TRP A 43 -5.80 -3.74 0.48
N VAL A 44 -6.91 -4.30 0.96
CA VAL A 44 -6.94 -5.64 1.54
C VAL A 44 -6.44 -6.67 0.52
N TYR A 45 -6.83 -6.57 -0.76
CA TYR A 45 -6.32 -7.45 -1.80
C TYR A 45 -4.82 -7.24 -2.07
N ILE A 46 -4.37 -5.98 -2.15
CA ILE A 46 -2.95 -5.63 -2.33
C ILE A 46 -2.12 -6.14 -1.14
N LEU A 47 -2.64 -6.10 0.08
CA LEU A 47 -1.94 -6.52 1.30
C LEU A 47 -2.03 -8.04 1.54
N ARG A 48 -3.20 -8.66 1.38
CA ARG A 48 -3.43 -10.11 1.59
C ARG A 48 -2.69 -11.01 0.62
N ARG A 49 -2.39 -10.54 -0.60
CA ARG A 49 -1.67 -11.35 -1.60
C ARG A 49 -0.24 -11.75 -1.18
N ASP A 50 0.24 -11.30 -0.02
CA ASP A 50 1.53 -11.68 0.56
C ASP A 50 1.42 -12.73 1.69
N THR A 51 0.22 -13.11 2.14
CA THR A 51 0.04 -14.15 3.19
C THR A 51 0.19 -15.59 2.64
N GLN A 52 0.74 -15.75 1.45
CA GLN A 52 1.07 -17.05 0.84
C GLN A 52 2.51 -17.00 0.32
N ALA A 53 3.47 -17.00 1.25
CA ALA A 53 4.86 -17.38 1.01
C ALA A 53 5.45 -17.98 2.29
#